data_AF-A0A357A7K2-F1
#
_entry.id   AF-A0A357A7K2-F1
#
_cell.length_a   1.000
_cell.length_b   1.000
_cell.length_c   1.000
_cell.angle_alpha   90.00
_cell.angle_beta   90.00
_cell.angle_gamma   90.00
#
_symmetry.space_group_name_H-M   'P 1'
#
loop_
_entity.id
_entity.type
_entity.pdbx_description
1 polymer ?
#
loop_
_entity_poly.entity_id
_entity_poly.type
_entity_poly.pdbx_seq_one_letter_code
_entity_poly.pdbx_strand_id
1 'polypeptide(L)'
;MGKLNYYESLQADFIDCPGFQYPSIALDYLDGQTLSPRNQGRVKHDIEAIPFIKNSNVVLYVASLSTVPDDTHEDEIDVVTRINGKVVGIVNQYHKNFRGSSREEVDNRCKLWTDLLYKKGVSNVIVFDAHWDYRDKEKKIYDAVYQLLEDRLKDDFYSGLKQFKERMNSIKRKSYELAAESLEILQAFKKSFLKKEYQDNYSECVDEFQRVVYKETIGLIKFVSDLYSVAAEYPNESISDLLSEIRKTNRMDLYQRLNLGASASTVMAGIGAIFGAVLGAVVTGSLSGGLATVPGAIEGAKIFSALGVAGTLRIFSDDGDRIKIVLPSEKLEDCFKMFCSIIWGIQYNGFGRGKDLSEIEIKEMASIIEKITTDLSSMDWTTVNRSDIVKFAELVFSELEKSPL
;
A
#
# COMPACT_ATOMS: atom_id res chain seq x y z
N MET A 1 -17.45 -15.28 21.95
CA MET A 1 -18.10 -14.64 20.80
C MET A 1 -16.99 -14.05 19.96
N GLY A 2 -16.76 -14.56 18.74
CA GLY A 2 -15.89 -13.85 17.81
C GLY A 2 -16.59 -12.55 17.44
N LYS A 3 -15.93 -11.40 17.59
CA LYS A 3 -16.47 -10.15 17.03
C LYS A 3 -16.40 -10.31 15.51
N LEU A 4 -17.55 -10.38 14.85
CA LEU A 4 -17.62 -10.15 13.42
C LEU A 4 -17.14 -8.72 13.16
N ASN A 5 -16.28 -8.56 12.17
CA ASN A 5 -15.77 -7.25 11.84
C ASN A 5 -16.71 -6.61 10.81
N TYR A 6 -17.43 -5.60 11.27
CA TYR A 6 -18.21 -4.71 10.42
C TYR A 6 -17.32 -3.53 10.05
N TYR A 7 -17.25 -3.24 8.76
CA TYR A 7 -16.51 -2.10 8.24
C TYR A 7 -17.45 -1.26 7.40
N GLU A 8 -17.87 -0.12 7.93
CA GLU A 8 -18.60 0.88 7.16
C GLU A 8 -17.63 1.58 6.19
N SER A 9 -18.09 1.85 4.98
CA SER A 9 -17.32 2.58 3.98
C SER A 9 -18.22 3.42 3.10
N LEU A 10 -17.64 4.37 2.37
CA LEU A 10 -18.41 5.27 1.49
C LEU A 10 -19.19 4.52 0.40
N GLN A 11 -18.66 3.39 -0.07
CA GLN A 11 -19.27 2.58 -1.13
C GLN A 11 -20.21 1.49 -0.64
N ALA A 12 -19.97 0.93 0.55
CA ALA A 12 -20.69 -0.22 1.06
C ALA A 12 -20.32 -0.50 2.53
N ASP A 13 -21.20 -1.23 3.20
CA ASP A 13 -20.88 -1.89 4.47
C ASP A 13 -20.31 -3.28 4.18
N PHE A 14 -19.11 -3.55 4.68
CA PHE A 14 -18.46 -4.84 4.56
C PHE A 14 -18.65 -5.64 5.83
N ILE A 15 -19.09 -6.89 5.67
CA ILE A 15 -19.26 -7.85 6.78
C ILE A 15 -18.26 -8.97 6.55
N ASP A 16 -17.20 -9.00 7.37
CA ASP A 16 -16.25 -10.10 7.36
C ASP A 16 -16.86 -11.32 8.07
N CYS A 17 -17.06 -12.39 7.32
CA CYS A 17 -17.67 -13.62 7.80
C CYS A 17 -16.59 -14.67 8.09
N PRO A 18 -16.72 -15.46 9.17
CA PRO A 18 -15.83 -16.61 9.36
C PRO A 18 -16.01 -17.59 8.20
N GLY A 19 -14.91 -18.16 7.71
CA GLY A 19 -14.97 -19.25 6.73
C GLY A 19 -15.65 -20.50 7.30
N PHE A 20 -16.36 -21.25 6.46
CA PHE A 20 -17.08 -22.44 6.90
C PHE A 20 -16.09 -23.55 7.27
N GLN A 21 -16.19 -24.07 8.49
CA GLN A 21 -15.36 -25.19 8.94
C GLN A 21 -16.00 -26.55 8.66
N TYR A 22 -17.33 -26.59 8.62
CA TYR A 22 -18.13 -27.80 8.46
C TYR A 22 -19.32 -27.57 7.52
N PRO A 23 -19.06 -27.21 6.25
CA PRO A 23 -20.09 -26.81 5.31
C PRO A 23 -21.14 -27.89 5.05
N SER A 24 -20.76 -29.17 5.03
CA SER A 24 -21.72 -30.30 4.93
C SER A 24 -22.75 -30.32 6.05
N ILE A 25 -22.36 -30.03 7.29
CA ILE A 25 -23.28 -29.97 8.43
C ILE A 25 -24.15 -28.69 8.35
N ALA A 26 -23.61 -27.60 7.80
CA ALA A 26 -24.39 -26.40 7.54
C ALA A 26 -25.46 -26.64 6.45
N LEU A 27 -25.18 -27.48 5.43
CA LEU A 27 -26.18 -27.94 4.47
C LEU A 27 -27.29 -28.75 5.14
N ASP A 28 -26.95 -29.73 5.98
CA ASP A 28 -27.94 -30.50 6.75
C ASP A 28 -28.86 -29.58 7.57
N TYR A 29 -28.28 -28.53 8.18
CA TYR A 29 -29.03 -27.52 8.92
C TYR A 29 -29.98 -26.71 8.02
N LEU A 30 -29.53 -26.29 6.84
CA LEU A 30 -30.37 -25.58 5.86
C LEU A 30 -31.50 -26.47 5.32
N ASP A 31 -31.26 -27.78 5.22
CA ASP A 31 -32.26 -28.78 4.82
C ASP A 31 -33.24 -29.14 5.96
N GLY A 32 -33.13 -28.48 7.11
CA GLY A 32 -34.04 -28.63 8.25
C GLY A 32 -33.78 -29.87 9.10
N GLN A 33 -32.60 -30.51 8.96
CA GLN A 33 -32.24 -31.66 9.78
C GLN A 33 -31.92 -31.23 11.22
N THR A 34 -32.41 -32.01 12.19
CA THR A 34 -32.11 -31.79 13.61
C THR A 34 -30.65 -32.14 13.90
N LEU A 35 -29.83 -31.12 14.13
CA LEU A 35 -28.42 -31.30 14.50
C LEU A 35 -28.30 -31.92 15.89
N SER A 36 -27.43 -32.94 16.01
CA SER A 36 -27.05 -33.48 17.32
C SER A 36 -26.39 -32.40 18.20
N PRO A 37 -26.46 -32.50 19.55
CA PRO A 37 -25.81 -31.53 20.45
C PRO A 37 -24.31 -31.37 20.18
N ARG A 38 -23.65 -32.45 19.77
CA ARG A 38 -22.23 -32.44 19.37
C ARG A 38 -22.00 -31.61 18.11
N ASN A 39 -22.88 -31.72 17.12
CA ASN A 39 -22.76 -30.97 15.87
C ASN A 39 -23.08 -29.48 16.10
N GLN A 40 -24.11 -29.15 16.89
CA GLN A 40 -24.46 -27.77 17.23
C GLN A 40 -23.28 -26.97 17.81
N GLY A 41 -22.46 -27.61 18.67
CA GLY A 41 -21.26 -26.95 19.21
C GLY A 41 -20.16 -26.71 18.17
N ARG A 42 -20.04 -27.60 17.17
CA ARG A 42 -18.99 -27.52 16.12
C ARG A 42 -19.30 -26.49 15.05
N VAL A 43 -20.57 -26.40 14.64
CA VAL A 43 -20.99 -25.53 13.54
C VAL A 43 -21.44 -24.15 13.99
N LYS A 44 -21.15 -23.78 15.24
CA LYS A 44 -21.64 -22.52 15.81
C LYS A 44 -21.25 -21.31 14.94
N HIS A 45 -20.00 -21.26 14.47
CA HIS A 45 -19.52 -20.16 13.64
C HIS A 45 -20.12 -20.18 12.22
N ASP A 46 -20.26 -21.37 11.64
CA ASP A 46 -20.91 -21.57 10.34
C ASP A 46 -22.38 -21.11 10.39
N ILE A 47 -23.13 -21.47 11.44
CA ILE A 47 -24.52 -21.01 11.65
C ILE A 47 -24.56 -19.51 11.92
N GLU A 48 -23.60 -18.97 12.67
CA GLU A 48 -23.48 -17.52 12.89
C GLU A 48 -23.27 -16.75 11.56
N ALA A 49 -22.61 -17.34 10.55
CA ALA A 49 -22.41 -16.69 9.24
C ALA A 49 -23.70 -16.60 8.40
N ILE A 50 -24.61 -17.57 8.53
CA ILE A 50 -25.82 -17.71 7.68
C ILE A 50 -26.68 -16.42 7.63
N PRO A 51 -27.07 -15.81 8.77
CA PRO A 51 -27.85 -14.57 8.74
C PRO A 51 -27.17 -13.42 8.01
N PHE A 52 -25.83 -13.32 8.06
CA PHE A 52 -25.09 -12.25 7.38
C PHE A 52 -25.08 -12.46 5.88
N ILE A 53 -24.82 -13.69 5.42
CA ILE A 53 -24.90 -14.07 4.01
C ILE A 53 -26.31 -13.80 3.47
N LYS A 54 -27.35 -14.18 4.25
CA LYS A 54 -28.75 -13.99 3.89
C LYS A 54 -29.15 -12.52 3.75
N ASN A 55 -28.66 -11.66 4.64
CA ASN A 55 -29.03 -10.25 4.68
C ASN A 55 -28.14 -9.37 3.77
N SER A 56 -27.06 -9.92 3.21
CA SER A 56 -26.16 -9.19 2.31
C SER A 56 -26.81 -8.97 0.95
N ASN A 57 -26.58 -7.79 0.34
CA ASN A 57 -27.07 -7.52 -1.02
C ASN A 57 -26.29 -8.28 -2.09
N VAL A 58 -24.99 -8.46 -1.87
CA VAL A 58 -24.06 -9.23 -2.70
C VAL A 58 -23.06 -9.92 -1.78
N VAL A 59 -22.63 -11.13 -2.12
CA VAL A 59 -21.63 -11.89 -1.38
C VAL A 59 -20.36 -12.00 -2.22
N LEU A 60 -19.21 -11.67 -1.63
CA LEU A 60 -17.89 -11.91 -2.24
C LEU A 60 -17.33 -13.23 -1.71
N TYR A 61 -17.29 -14.27 -2.54
CA TYR A 61 -16.68 -15.55 -2.17
C TYR A 61 -15.20 -15.53 -2.56
N VAL A 62 -14.29 -15.53 -1.57
CA VAL A 62 -12.85 -15.41 -1.80
C VAL A 62 -12.19 -16.79 -1.75
N ALA A 63 -11.88 -17.33 -2.93
CA ALA A 63 -11.13 -18.57 -3.09
C ALA A 63 -9.62 -18.31 -3.04
N SER A 64 -8.88 -19.16 -2.32
CA SER A 64 -7.43 -19.06 -2.17
C SER A 64 -6.72 -20.02 -3.11
N LEU A 65 -5.80 -19.52 -3.93
CA LEU A 65 -4.93 -20.39 -4.76
C LEU A 65 -3.89 -21.18 -3.96
N SER A 66 -3.77 -20.93 -2.66
CA SER A 66 -2.96 -21.78 -1.77
C SER A 66 -3.58 -23.17 -1.55
N THR A 67 -4.86 -23.37 -1.89
CA THR A 67 -5.54 -24.67 -1.80
C THR A 67 -6.09 -25.10 -3.16
N VAL A 68 -6.16 -26.41 -3.37
CA VAL A 68 -6.86 -27.02 -4.51
C VAL A 68 -8.32 -27.21 -4.09
N PRO A 69 -9.31 -26.84 -4.92
CA PRO A 69 -10.71 -27.05 -4.57
C PRO A 69 -10.99 -28.54 -4.39
N ASP A 70 -11.80 -28.87 -3.39
CA ASP A 70 -12.22 -30.23 -3.03
C ASP A 70 -13.70 -30.24 -2.62
N ASP A 71 -14.21 -31.40 -2.23
CA ASP A 71 -15.63 -31.58 -1.84
C ASP A 71 -16.06 -30.64 -0.69
N THR A 72 -15.16 -30.27 0.21
CA THR A 72 -15.46 -29.34 1.30
C THR A 72 -15.75 -27.94 0.75
N HIS A 73 -14.98 -27.51 -0.26
CA HIS A 73 -15.22 -26.23 -0.92
C HIS A 73 -16.46 -26.30 -1.82
N GLU A 74 -16.75 -27.45 -2.44
CA GLU A 74 -18.02 -27.65 -3.16
C GLU A 74 -19.22 -27.42 -2.23
N ASP A 75 -19.20 -28.02 -1.03
CA ASP A 75 -20.24 -27.87 -0.03
C ASP A 75 -20.34 -26.42 0.48
N GLU A 76 -19.21 -25.74 0.70
CA GLU A 76 -19.21 -24.34 1.16
C GLU A 76 -19.87 -23.42 0.13
N ILE A 77 -19.54 -23.58 -1.15
CA ILE A 77 -20.16 -22.79 -2.23
C ILE A 77 -21.65 -23.12 -2.33
N ASP A 78 -22.06 -24.38 -2.14
CA ASP A 78 -23.47 -24.76 -2.10
C ASP A 78 -24.21 -24.08 -0.95
N VAL A 79 -23.61 -23.99 0.24
CA VAL A 79 -24.19 -23.25 1.38
C VAL A 79 -24.41 -21.78 0.99
N VAL A 80 -23.35 -21.12 0.50
CA VAL A 80 -23.39 -19.69 0.17
C VAL A 80 -24.43 -19.39 -0.91
N THR A 81 -24.40 -20.14 -2.01
CA THR A 81 -25.29 -19.92 -3.17
C THR A 81 -26.75 -20.28 -2.89
N ARG A 82 -27.03 -21.26 -2.02
CA ARG A 82 -28.40 -21.56 -1.55
C ARG A 82 -28.97 -20.44 -0.68
N ILE A 83 -28.14 -19.84 0.18
CA ILE A 83 -28.57 -18.75 1.07
C ILE A 83 -28.75 -17.45 0.26
N ASN A 84 -27.82 -17.17 -0.66
CA ASN A 84 -27.82 -15.95 -1.46
C ASN A 84 -27.28 -16.23 -2.87
N GLY A 85 -28.13 -16.04 -3.89
CA GLY A 85 -27.75 -16.26 -5.29
C GLY A 85 -26.92 -15.12 -5.92
N LYS A 86 -26.74 -13.98 -5.23
CA LYS A 86 -25.99 -12.82 -5.73
C LYS A 86 -24.53 -12.91 -5.27
N VAL A 87 -23.76 -13.81 -5.90
CA VAL A 87 -22.36 -14.09 -5.52
C VAL A 87 -21.39 -13.61 -6.60
N VAL A 88 -20.29 -12.98 -6.19
CA VAL A 88 -19.10 -12.75 -7.00
C VAL A 88 -17.97 -13.63 -6.46
N GLY A 89 -17.43 -14.50 -7.30
CA GLY A 89 -16.27 -15.33 -6.98
C GLY A 89 -14.98 -14.57 -7.22
N ILE A 90 -14.11 -14.50 -6.21
CA ILE A 90 -12.79 -13.87 -6.28
C ILE A 90 -11.73 -14.96 -6.08
N VAL A 91 -10.95 -15.25 -7.11
CA VAL A 91 -9.81 -16.18 -7.04
C VAL A 91 -8.55 -15.38 -6.72
N ASN A 92 -8.04 -15.52 -5.50
CA ASN A 92 -7.00 -14.66 -4.92
C ASN A 92 -5.64 -15.38 -4.81
N GLN A 93 -4.58 -14.61 -4.59
CA GLN A 93 -3.19 -15.06 -4.34
C GLN A 93 -2.46 -15.63 -5.57
N TYR A 94 -2.73 -15.10 -6.77
CA TYR A 94 -2.07 -15.55 -8.01
C TYR A 94 -0.56 -15.35 -7.94
N HIS A 95 -0.09 -14.13 -7.62
CA HIS A 95 1.32 -13.79 -7.65
C HIS A 95 2.09 -14.49 -6.53
N LYS A 96 1.47 -14.65 -5.35
CA LYS A 96 2.05 -15.41 -4.23
C LYS A 96 2.36 -16.86 -4.64
N ASN A 97 1.44 -17.52 -5.35
CA ASN A 97 1.64 -18.90 -5.79
C ASN A 97 2.59 -18.98 -7.01
N PHE A 98 2.57 -17.98 -7.89
CA PHE A 98 3.49 -17.89 -9.03
C PHE A 98 4.96 -17.86 -8.60
N ARG A 99 5.29 -17.24 -7.47
CA ARG A 99 6.68 -17.21 -6.95
C ARG A 99 7.21 -18.57 -6.49
N GLY A 100 6.33 -19.53 -6.19
CA GLY A 100 6.70 -20.85 -5.67
C GLY A 100 6.40 -22.02 -6.61
N SER A 101 5.80 -21.76 -7.77
CA SER A 101 5.27 -22.80 -8.68
C SER A 101 5.40 -22.37 -10.13
N SER A 102 5.18 -23.30 -11.07
CA SER A 102 5.17 -22.95 -12.50
C SER A 102 3.92 -22.13 -12.85
N ARG A 103 4.03 -21.25 -13.86
CA ARG A 103 2.88 -20.50 -14.40
C ARG A 103 1.71 -21.41 -14.74
N GLU A 104 2.01 -22.53 -15.40
CA GLU A 104 1.03 -23.51 -15.84
C GLU A 104 0.29 -24.13 -14.65
N GLU A 105 0.97 -24.43 -13.55
CA GLU A 105 0.34 -24.95 -12.34
C GLU A 105 -0.63 -23.95 -11.72
N VAL A 106 -0.24 -22.67 -11.62
CA VAL A 106 -1.10 -21.62 -11.06
C VAL A 106 -2.30 -21.36 -11.97
N ASP A 107 -2.09 -21.28 -13.28
CA ASP A 107 -3.16 -21.09 -14.27
C ASP A 107 -4.15 -22.27 -14.25
N ASN A 108 -3.65 -23.50 -14.13
CA ASN A 108 -4.50 -24.69 -13.96
C ASN A 108 -5.31 -24.62 -12.67
N ARG A 109 -4.72 -24.16 -11.56
CA ARG A 109 -5.45 -24.00 -10.29
C ARG A 109 -6.51 -22.90 -10.37
N CYS A 110 -6.22 -21.78 -11.04
CA CYS A 110 -7.23 -20.76 -11.36
C CYS A 110 -8.39 -21.34 -12.14
N LYS A 111 -8.10 -22.17 -13.15
CA LYS A 111 -9.12 -22.82 -13.96
C LYS A 111 -10.00 -23.75 -13.14
N LEU A 112 -9.41 -24.60 -12.28
CA LEU A 112 -10.17 -25.50 -11.40
C LEU A 112 -11.15 -24.74 -10.50
N TRP A 113 -10.69 -23.66 -9.86
CA TRP A 113 -11.54 -22.80 -9.03
C TRP A 113 -12.65 -22.12 -9.84
N THR A 114 -12.29 -21.61 -11.01
CA THR A 114 -13.23 -20.92 -11.90
C THR A 114 -14.32 -21.87 -12.41
N ASP A 115 -13.93 -23.07 -12.86
CA ASP A 115 -14.84 -24.10 -13.34
C ASP A 115 -15.79 -24.56 -12.22
N LEU A 116 -15.27 -24.73 -10.99
CA LEU A 116 -16.10 -25.08 -9.83
C LEU A 116 -17.13 -23.98 -9.53
N LEU A 117 -16.72 -22.72 -9.44
CA LEU A 117 -17.63 -21.60 -9.15
C LEU A 117 -18.73 -21.47 -10.21
N TYR A 118 -18.38 -21.58 -11.50
CA TYR A 118 -19.38 -21.58 -12.58
C TYR A 118 -20.31 -22.79 -12.50
N LYS A 119 -19.80 -24.00 -12.23
CA LYS A 119 -20.60 -25.22 -12.04
C LYS A 119 -21.62 -25.05 -10.91
N LYS A 120 -21.27 -24.29 -9.87
CA LYS A 120 -22.14 -23.98 -8.73
C LYS A 120 -23.02 -22.73 -8.93
N GLY A 121 -23.06 -22.17 -10.13
CA GLY A 121 -23.98 -21.08 -10.50
C GLY A 121 -23.49 -19.67 -10.17
N VAL A 122 -22.22 -19.49 -9.82
CA VAL A 122 -21.62 -18.16 -9.63
C VAL A 122 -21.32 -17.56 -11.01
N SER A 123 -22.06 -16.53 -11.41
CA SER A 123 -22.01 -15.96 -12.76
C SER A 123 -20.83 -15.01 -13.01
N ASN A 124 -20.24 -14.45 -11.96
CA ASN A 124 -19.12 -13.53 -12.04
C ASN A 124 -17.93 -14.11 -11.27
N VAL A 125 -16.89 -14.55 -11.98
CA VAL A 125 -15.65 -15.04 -11.39
C VAL A 125 -14.47 -14.19 -11.86
N ILE A 126 -13.70 -13.65 -10.92
CA ILE A 126 -12.61 -12.73 -11.17
C ILE A 126 -11.35 -13.28 -10.51
N VAL A 127 -10.28 -13.48 -11.28
CA VAL A 127 -8.95 -13.70 -10.73
C VAL A 127 -8.37 -12.34 -10.34
N PHE A 128 -8.29 -12.11 -9.04
CA PHE A 128 -7.81 -10.86 -8.47
C PHE A 128 -6.94 -11.14 -7.26
N ASP A 129 -5.67 -10.76 -7.37
CA ASP A 129 -4.75 -10.73 -6.24
C ASP A 129 -4.78 -9.36 -5.57
N ALA A 130 -5.42 -9.28 -4.41
CA ALA A 130 -5.59 -8.02 -3.68
C ALA A 130 -4.28 -7.28 -3.35
N HIS A 131 -3.14 -7.97 -3.44
CA HIS A 131 -1.84 -7.37 -3.12
C HIS A 131 -1.03 -6.96 -4.35
N TRP A 132 -1.28 -7.58 -5.51
CA TRP A 132 -0.38 -7.54 -6.67
C TRP A 132 -1.05 -7.11 -7.96
N ASP A 133 -2.38 -7.25 -8.06
CA ASP A 133 -3.08 -6.83 -9.25
C ASP A 133 -3.19 -5.31 -9.33
N TYR A 134 -3.26 -4.84 -10.57
CA TYR A 134 -3.45 -3.42 -10.88
C TYR A 134 -4.81 -2.95 -10.38
N ARG A 135 -4.86 -1.70 -9.91
CA ARG A 135 -6.11 -1.08 -9.40
C ARG A 135 -7.23 -1.07 -10.45
N ASP A 136 -6.88 -1.04 -11.73
CA ASP A 136 -7.88 -1.17 -12.80
C ASP A 136 -8.61 -2.53 -12.80
N LYS A 137 -8.05 -3.60 -12.19
CA LYS A 137 -8.82 -4.85 -11.97
C LYS A 137 -9.87 -4.71 -10.88
N GLU A 138 -9.68 -3.83 -9.89
CA GLU A 138 -10.70 -3.58 -8.84
C GLU A 138 -12.02 -3.15 -9.47
N LYS A 139 -11.94 -2.39 -10.58
CA LYS A 139 -13.11 -2.01 -11.37
C LYS A 139 -13.94 -3.20 -11.82
N LYS A 140 -13.31 -4.33 -12.18
CA LYS A 140 -14.05 -5.55 -12.56
C LYS A 140 -14.89 -6.09 -11.40
N ILE A 141 -14.40 -5.97 -10.16
CA ILE A 141 -15.13 -6.36 -8.96
C ILE A 141 -16.33 -5.44 -8.77
N TYR A 142 -16.12 -4.12 -8.87
CA TYR A 142 -17.20 -3.15 -8.76
C TYR A 142 -18.27 -3.32 -9.84
N ASP A 143 -17.87 -3.57 -11.08
CA ASP A 143 -18.77 -3.82 -12.20
C ASP A 143 -19.58 -5.11 -11.97
N ALA A 144 -18.96 -6.18 -11.46
CA ALA A 144 -19.65 -7.43 -11.12
C ALA A 144 -20.64 -7.25 -9.97
N VAL A 145 -20.28 -6.51 -8.91
CA VAL A 145 -21.19 -6.16 -7.82
C VAL A 145 -22.36 -5.34 -8.34
N TYR A 146 -22.10 -4.31 -9.15
CA TYR A 146 -23.13 -3.44 -9.73
C TYR A 146 -24.16 -4.23 -10.55
N GLN A 147 -23.72 -5.23 -11.33
CA GLN A 147 -24.61 -6.07 -12.12
C GLN A 147 -25.56 -6.93 -11.28
N LEU A 148 -25.16 -7.32 -10.06
CA LEU A 148 -25.96 -8.16 -9.16
C LEU A 148 -26.88 -7.36 -8.23
N LEU A 149 -26.63 -6.06 -8.06
CA LEU A 149 -27.44 -5.19 -7.22
C LEU A 149 -28.84 -4.96 -7.81
N GLU A 150 -29.80 -4.71 -6.92
CA GLU A 150 -31.13 -4.23 -7.30
C GLU A 150 -31.05 -2.81 -7.83
N ASP A 151 -31.93 -2.43 -8.77
CA ASP A 151 -31.87 -1.11 -9.42
C ASP A 151 -31.89 0.05 -8.42
N ARG A 152 -32.65 -0.06 -7.32
CA ARG A 152 -32.70 0.94 -6.25
C ARG A 152 -31.37 1.15 -5.50
N LEU A 153 -30.48 0.14 -5.49
CA LEU A 153 -29.19 0.18 -4.78
C LEU A 153 -28.03 0.56 -5.71
N LYS A 154 -28.24 0.47 -7.03
CA LYS A 154 -27.21 0.79 -8.03
C LYS A 154 -26.78 2.25 -7.96
N ASP A 155 -27.73 3.16 -7.79
CA ASP A 155 -27.45 4.61 -7.71
C ASP A 155 -26.67 4.95 -6.44
N ASP A 156 -27.06 4.38 -5.30
CA ASP A 156 -26.36 4.56 -4.02
C ASP A 156 -24.93 4.01 -4.09
N PHE A 157 -24.76 2.79 -4.60
CA PHE A 157 -23.44 2.17 -4.78
C PHE A 157 -22.54 2.97 -5.72
N TYR A 158 -23.07 3.43 -6.86
CA TYR A 158 -22.32 4.23 -7.82
C TYR A 158 -21.91 5.59 -7.21
N SER A 159 -22.82 6.26 -6.50
CA SER A 159 -22.55 7.50 -5.80
C SER A 159 -21.46 7.31 -4.72
N GLY A 160 -21.58 6.25 -3.92
CA GLY A 160 -20.61 5.88 -2.90
C GLY A 160 -19.22 5.58 -3.47
N LEU A 161 -19.14 4.81 -4.57
CA LEU A 161 -17.87 4.56 -5.28
C LEU A 161 -17.24 5.84 -5.82
N LYS A 162 -18.05 6.76 -6.36
CA LYS A 162 -17.57 8.06 -6.84
C LYS A 162 -16.97 8.87 -5.70
N GLN A 163 -17.67 8.98 -4.57
CA GLN A 163 -17.19 9.67 -3.37
C GLN A 163 -15.92 9.03 -2.81
N PHE A 164 -15.88 7.69 -2.75
CA PHE A 164 -14.69 6.94 -2.36
C PHE A 164 -13.49 7.29 -3.25
N LYS A 165 -13.68 7.28 -4.58
CA LYS A 165 -12.61 7.61 -5.54
C LYS A 165 -12.13 9.06 -5.40
N GLU A 166 -13.05 10.01 -5.25
CA GLU A 166 -12.73 11.43 -5.04
C GLU A 166 -11.95 11.64 -3.74
N ARG A 167 -12.35 10.98 -2.66
CA ARG A 167 -11.64 11.00 -1.37
C ARG A 167 -10.24 10.38 -1.50
N MET A 168 -10.12 9.22 -2.13
CA MET A 168 -8.85 8.55 -2.34
C MET A 168 -7.89 9.39 -3.19
N ASN A 169 -8.38 10.05 -4.24
CA ASN A 169 -7.59 10.97 -5.04
C ASN A 169 -7.14 12.20 -4.23
N SER A 170 -7.99 12.71 -3.34
CA SER A 170 -7.65 13.81 -2.45
C SER A 170 -6.55 13.42 -1.45
N ILE A 171 -6.62 12.22 -0.88
CA ILE A 171 -5.59 11.66 0.01
C ILE A 171 -4.25 11.50 -0.74
N LYS A 172 -4.29 10.92 -1.95
CA LYS A 172 -3.11 10.75 -2.82
C LYS A 172 -2.46 12.10 -3.13
N ARG A 173 -3.24 13.05 -3.62
CA ARG A 173 -2.78 14.39 -3.92
C ARG A 173 -2.14 15.05 -2.72
N LYS A 174 -2.70 14.85 -1.52
CA LYS A 174 -2.10 15.40 -0.30
C LYS A 174 -0.74 14.80 0.03
N SER A 175 -0.54 13.53 -0.27
CA SER A 175 0.76 12.86 -0.15
C SER A 175 1.77 13.40 -1.17
N TYR A 176 1.34 13.67 -2.41
CA TYR A 176 2.20 14.28 -3.45
C TYR A 176 2.60 15.71 -3.09
N GLU A 177 1.67 16.50 -2.56
CA GLU A 177 1.96 17.85 -2.06
C GLU A 177 3.05 17.82 -0.98
N LEU A 178 3.01 16.85 -0.06
CA LEU A 178 4.04 16.73 0.96
C LEU A 178 5.40 16.30 0.38
N ALA A 179 5.42 15.37 -0.57
CA ALA A 179 6.66 15.01 -1.26
C ALA A 179 7.28 16.23 -1.99
N ALA A 180 6.43 17.05 -2.62
CA ALA A 180 6.86 18.28 -3.27
C ALA A 180 7.35 19.34 -2.27
N GLU A 181 6.70 19.48 -1.11
CA GLU A 181 7.15 20.34 -0.01
C GLU A 181 8.52 19.92 0.53
N SER A 182 8.72 18.63 0.77
CA SER A 182 10.01 18.10 1.21
C SER A 182 11.10 18.31 0.16
N LEU A 183 10.81 18.12 -1.13
CA LEU A 183 11.77 18.43 -2.19
C LEU A 183 12.12 19.92 -2.27
N GLU A 184 11.14 20.80 -2.10
CA GLU A 184 11.37 22.25 -2.08
C GLU A 184 12.30 22.66 -0.92
N ILE A 185 12.15 22.03 0.25
CA ILE A 185 13.06 22.22 1.39
C ILE A 185 14.48 21.78 1.02
N LEU A 186 14.63 20.64 0.33
CA LEU A 186 15.93 20.12 -0.12
C LEU A 186 16.57 21.00 -1.21
N GLN A 187 15.78 21.53 -2.14
CA GLN A 187 16.21 22.51 -3.16
C GLN A 187 16.71 23.81 -2.50
N ALA A 188 16.00 24.29 -1.48
CA ALA A 188 16.33 25.52 -0.79
C ALA A 188 17.53 25.38 0.15
N PHE A 189 17.83 24.17 0.61
CA PHE A 189 18.92 23.91 1.54
C PHE A 189 20.28 24.11 0.86
N LYS A 190 21.01 25.12 1.34
CA LYS A 190 22.30 25.56 0.80
C LYS A 190 23.27 25.83 1.94
N LYS A 191 24.53 25.49 1.74
CA LYS A 191 25.63 25.84 2.65
C LYS A 191 26.64 26.71 1.94
N SER A 192 27.26 27.62 2.69
CA SER A 192 28.23 28.55 2.13
C SER A 192 29.38 28.72 3.10
N PHE A 193 30.59 28.47 2.61
CA PHE A 193 31.83 28.50 3.39
C PHE A 193 32.86 29.40 2.71
N LEU A 194 33.85 29.87 3.45
CA LEU A 194 35.06 30.42 2.82
C LEU A 194 35.84 29.28 2.16
N LYS A 195 36.44 29.53 0.99
CA LYS A 195 37.22 28.53 0.22
C LYS A 195 38.25 27.80 1.07
N LYS A 196 38.97 28.55 1.90
CA LYS A 196 40.03 28.02 2.79
C LYS A 196 39.50 27.05 3.86
N GLU A 197 38.21 27.13 4.18
CA GLU A 197 37.55 26.34 5.23
C GLU A 197 36.75 25.17 4.63
N TYR A 198 36.74 25.02 3.31
CA TYR A 198 35.94 24.01 2.62
C TYR A 198 36.36 22.59 2.97
N GLN A 199 37.66 22.27 2.94
CA GLN A 199 38.12 20.91 3.22
C GLN A 199 37.81 20.49 4.66
N ASP A 200 38.00 21.41 5.61
CA ASP A 200 37.75 21.15 7.04
C ASP A 200 36.25 21.00 7.34
N ASN A 201 35.38 21.73 6.64
CA ASN A 201 33.93 21.70 6.85
C ASN A 201 33.17 20.78 5.89
N TYR A 202 33.84 20.14 4.91
CA TYR A 202 33.15 19.33 3.89
C TYR A 202 32.42 18.14 4.52
N SER A 203 33.07 17.42 5.45
CA SER A 203 32.45 16.29 6.14
C SER A 203 31.24 16.70 6.97
N GLU A 204 31.36 17.81 7.72
CA GLU A 204 30.24 18.33 8.52
C GLU A 204 29.08 18.81 7.63
N CYS A 205 29.39 19.44 6.49
CA CYS A 205 28.41 19.83 5.50
C CYS A 205 27.65 18.62 4.95
N VAL A 206 28.38 17.56 4.55
CA VAL A 206 27.78 16.29 4.10
C VAL A 206 26.84 15.73 5.17
N ASP A 207 27.30 15.63 6.41
CA ASP A 207 26.49 15.12 7.53
C ASP A 207 25.21 15.95 7.73
N GLU A 208 25.29 17.27 7.56
CA GLU A 208 24.13 18.15 7.68
C GLU A 208 23.14 17.97 6.53
N PHE A 209 23.60 17.89 5.27
CA PHE A 209 22.75 17.54 4.13
C PHE A 209 22.05 16.20 4.36
N GLN A 210 22.78 15.18 4.83
CA GLN A 210 22.20 13.88 5.16
C GLN A 210 21.14 13.98 6.26
N ARG A 211 21.38 14.77 7.31
CA ARG A 211 20.38 15.01 8.38
C ARG A 211 19.11 15.67 7.86
N VAL A 212 19.23 16.64 6.95
CA VAL A 212 18.06 17.31 6.36
C VAL A 212 17.28 16.32 5.49
N VAL A 213 17.94 15.60 4.59
CA VAL A 213 17.28 14.57 3.75
C VAL A 213 16.60 13.51 4.62
N TYR A 214 17.28 13.03 5.67
CA TYR A 214 16.69 12.09 6.62
C TYR A 214 15.45 12.64 7.31
N LYS A 215 15.52 13.87 7.83
CA LYS A 215 14.41 14.53 8.50
C LYS A 215 13.19 14.65 7.59
N GLU A 216 13.39 15.09 6.35
CA GLU A 216 12.31 15.23 5.37
C GLU A 216 11.70 13.87 5.00
N THR A 217 12.54 12.85 4.79
CA THR A 217 12.09 11.49 4.49
C THR A 217 11.26 10.89 5.63
N ILE A 218 11.72 11.01 6.88
CA ILE A 218 10.97 10.53 8.06
C ILE A 218 9.67 11.31 8.25
N GLY A 219 9.69 12.62 8.01
CA GLY A 219 8.50 13.47 8.03
C GLY A 219 7.44 12.99 7.03
N LEU A 220 7.85 12.71 5.79
CA LEU A 220 6.99 12.16 4.74
C LEU A 220 6.40 10.80 5.14
N ILE A 221 7.25 9.84 5.53
CA ILE A 221 6.81 8.48 5.91
C ILE A 221 5.74 8.56 7.00
N LYS A 222 6.03 9.31 8.06
CA LYS A 222 5.11 9.43 9.19
C LYS A 222 3.78 10.04 8.77
N PHE A 223 3.82 11.17 8.07
CA PHE A 223 2.59 11.85 7.68
C PHE A 223 1.73 11.00 6.73
N VAL A 224 2.34 10.37 5.73
CA VAL A 224 1.62 9.50 4.80
C VAL A 224 1.05 8.29 5.54
N SER A 225 1.81 7.66 6.43
CA SER A 225 1.32 6.55 7.24
C SER A 225 0.16 6.96 8.16
N ASP A 226 0.26 8.10 8.83
CA ASP A 226 -0.80 8.64 9.68
C ASP A 226 -2.05 8.94 8.83
N LEU A 227 -1.85 9.54 7.65
CA LEU A 227 -2.93 9.88 6.74
C LEU A 227 -3.73 8.65 6.29
N TYR A 228 -3.05 7.58 5.87
CA TYR A 228 -3.74 6.36 5.46
C TYR A 228 -4.35 5.61 6.66
N SER A 229 -3.70 5.60 7.82
CA SER A 229 -4.22 4.94 9.03
C SER A 229 -5.50 5.63 9.53
N VAL A 230 -5.48 6.95 9.66
CA VAL A 230 -6.64 7.74 10.07
C VAL A 230 -7.73 7.67 9.00
N ALA A 231 -7.37 7.67 7.71
CA ALA A 231 -8.36 7.49 6.64
C ALA A 231 -9.06 6.13 6.68
N ALA A 232 -8.40 5.08 7.17
CA ALA A 232 -8.99 3.76 7.36
C ALA A 232 -9.88 3.69 8.62
N GLU A 233 -9.49 4.37 9.70
CA GLU A 233 -10.28 4.47 10.93
C GLU A 233 -11.55 5.32 10.75
N TYR A 234 -11.46 6.36 9.91
CA TYR A 234 -12.53 7.32 9.64
C TYR A 234 -12.92 7.33 8.15
N PRO A 235 -13.51 6.24 7.63
CA PRO A 235 -13.69 6.02 6.19
C PRO A 235 -14.60 7.06 5.51
N ASN A 236 -15.49 7.71 6.27
CA ASN A 236 -16.46 8.68 5.78
C ASN A 236 -16.04 10.15 5.97
N GLU A 237 -14.95 10.41 6.70
CA GLU A 237 -14.50 11.78 7.00
C GLU A 237 -13.81 12.45 5.80
N SER A 238 -13.97 13.77 5.71
CA SER A 238 -13.34 14.57 4.66
C SER A 238 -11.83 14.70 4.87
N ILE A 239 -11.08 15.04 3.81
CA ILE A 239 -9.62 15.23 3.93
C ILE A 239 -9.25 16.31 4.97
N SER A 240 -10.05 17.37 5.11
CA SER A 240 -9.83 18.41 6.11
C SER A 240 -9.98 17.87 7.54
N ASP A 241 -10.95 16.99 7.75
CA ASP A 241 -11.21 16.40 9.06
C ASP A 241 -10.12 15.39 9.41
N LEU A 242 -9.70 14.55 8.46
CA LEU A 242 -8.54 13.66 8.61
C LEU A 242 -7.28 14.44 9.01
N LEU A 243 -7.00 15.55 8.32
CA LEU A 243 -5.85 16.40 8.64
C LEU A 243 -5.98 17.08 10.01
N SER A 244 -7.20 17.39 10.45
CA SER A 244 -7.48 17.90 11.79
C SER A 244 -7.15 16.85 12.86
N GLU A 245 -7.58 15.60 12.65
CA GLU A 245 -7.27 14.49 13.56
C GLU A 245 -5.76 14.21 13.63
N ILE A 246 -5.09 14.14 12.48
CA ILE A 246 -3.62 13.98 12.43
C ILE A 246 -2.93 15.09 13.21
N ARG A 247 -3.40 16.35 13.12
CA ARG A 247 -2.83 17.48 13.87
C ARG A 247 -3.10 17.39 15.37
N LYS A 248 -4.27 16.90 15.80
CA LYS A 248 -4.57 16.66 17.22
C LYS A 248 -3.60 15.62 17.80
N THR A 249 -3.36 14.54 17.06
CA THR A 249 -2.46 13.45 17.46
C THR A 249 -0.98 13.87 17.39
N ASN A 250 -0.60 14.71 16.40
CA ASN A 250 0.80 15.13 16.18
C ASN A 250 1.28 16.33 17.01
N ARG A 251 0.39 17.07 17.70
CA ARG A 251 0.77 18.22 18.54
C ARG A 251 1.64 17.86 19.77
N MET A 252 1.78 16.57 20.11
CA MET A 252 2.57 16.15 21.27
C MET A 252 3.88 15.40 20.96
N ASP A 253 4.11 14.86 19.76
CA ASP A 253 4.99 13.67 19.68
C ASP A 253 6.25 13.77 18.79
N LEU A 254 6.36 14.72 17.84
CA LEU A 254 7.45 14.65 16.85
C LEU A 254 8.81 15.10 17.43
N TYR A 255 8.85 16.25 18.10
CA TYR A 255 10.09 16.78 18.70
C TYR A 255 10.49 16.02 19.97
N GLN A 256 9.53 15.45 20.72
CA GLN A 256 9.81 14.65 21.92
C GLN A 256 10.32 13.23 21.57
N ARG A 257 9.82 12.60 20.50
CA ARG A 257 10.29 11.26 20.07
C ARG A 257 11.61 11.29 19.29
N LEU A 258 11.92 12.38 18.58
CA LEU A 258 13.24 12.54 17.94
C LEU A 258 14.35 12.89 18.95
N ASN A 259 14.01 13.49 20.10
CA ASN A 259 14.96 13.74 21.21
C ASN A 259 15.11 12.58 22.19
N LEU A 260 14.27 11.53 22.11
CA LEU A 260 14.37 10.33 22.93
C LEU A 260 14.73 9.14 22.05
N GLY A 261 16.03 8.88 21.92
CA GLY A 261 16.63 7.85 21.05
C GLY A 261 16.30 6.38 21.37
N ALA A 262 15.11 6.06 21.87
CA ALA A 262 14.72 4.69 22.24
C ALA A 262 13.29 4.29 21.82
N SER A 263 12.37 5.23 21.54
CA SER A 263 10.95 4.93 21.29
C SER A 263 10.47 5.18 19.85
N ALA A 264 11.35 5.65 18.96
CA ALA A 264 11.09 5.64 17.52
C ALA A 264 11.09 4.21 16.92
N SER A 265 11.57 3.23 17.68
CA SER A 265 11.74 1.83 17.28
C SER A 265 10.43 1.07 17.06
N THR A 266 9.31 1.43 17.70
CA THR A 266 8.09 0.61 17.61
C THR A 266 7.25 0.92 16.38
N VAL A 267 7.21 2.18 15.94
CA VAL A 267 6.58 2.57 14.66
C VAL A 267 7.54 2.25 13.50
N MET A 268 8.86 2.38 13.72
CA MET A 268 9.89 2.04 12.73
C MET A 268 10.30 0.55 12.70
N ALA A 269 9.87 -0.35 13.58
CA ALA A 269 10.24 -1.76 13.46
C ALA A 269 9.43 -2.48 12.37
N GLY A 270 8.14 -2.18 12.25
CA GLY A 270 7.29 -2.72 11.18
C GLY A 270 7.44 -1.96 9.86
N ILE A 271 7.76 -0.67 9.92
CA ILE A 271 7.97 0.16 8.73
C ILE A 271 9.45 0.09 8.29
N GLY A 272 10.41 0.11 9.19
CA GLY A 272 11.84 0.22 8.88
C GLY A 272 12.47 -0.95 8.13
N ALA A 273 11.99 -2.19 8.29
CA ALA A 273 12.50 -3.34 7.53
C ALA A 273 12.13 -3.24 6.03
N ILE A 274 10.93 -2.73 5.75
CA ILE A 274 10.44 -2.43 4.41
C ILE A 274 11.21 -1.26 3.80
N PHE A 275 11.33 -0.17 4.55
CA PHE A 275 11.91 1.05 4.01
C PHE A 275 13.44 0.94 3.86
N GLY A 276 14.12 0.20 4.75
CA GLY A 276 15.56 -0.08 4.65
C GLY A 276 15.95 -0.78 3.34
N ALA A 277 15.10 -1.66 2.81
CA ALA A 277 15.33 -2.32 1.54
C ALA A 277 15.01 -1.42 0.32
N VAL A 278 13.98 -0.55 0.38
CA VAL A 278 13.62 0.37 -0.75
C VAL A 278 14.73 1.38 -0.93
N LEU A 279 15.19 1.86 0.21
CA LEU A 279 16.26 2.81 0.36
C LEU A 279 17.66 2.19 0.24
N GLY A 280 17.79 0.86 0.22
CA GLY A 280 19.04 0.17 -0.11
C GLY A 280 19.16 -0.17 -1.59
N ALA A 281 18.04 -0.47 -2.24
CA ALA A 281 17.94 -0.88 -3.63
C ALA A 281 18.04 0.28 -4.64
N VAL A 282 17.30 1.37 -4.41
CA VAL A 282 17.34 2.59 -5.27
C VAL A 282 18.71 3.26 -5.21
N VAL A 283 19.48 2.94 -4.18
CA VAL A 283 20.51 3.82 -3.67
C VAL A 283 21.91 3.25 -3.89
N THR A 284 22.11 1.93 -3.96
CA THR A 284 23.46 1.36 -4.14
C THR A 284 23.96 1.30 -5.59
N GLY A 285 23.15 1.63 -6.60
CA GLY A 285 23.59 1.69 -8.01
C GLY A 285 24.15 0.37 -8.58
N SER A 286 24.12 -0.72 -7.81
CA SER A 286 24.64 -2.03 -8.17
C SER A 286 23.75 -3.11 -7.55
N LEU A 287 23.05 -3.86 -8.42
CA LEU A 287 22.47 -5.17 -8.14
C LEU A 287 23.60 -6.20 -7.88
N SER A 288 24.42 -5.99 -6.86
CA SER A 288 25.42 -6.97 -6.44
C SER A 288 25.54 -7.02 -4.92
N GLY A 289 24.75 -7.92 -4.33
CA GLY A 289 25.19 -8.75 -3.21
C GLY A 289 25.34 -8.10 -1.83
N GLY A 290 24.31 -8.29 -1.01
CA GLY A 290 24.45 -8.70 0.39
C GLY A 290 24.43 -7.59 1.45
N LEU A 291 23.44 -7.65 2.34
CA LEU A 291 23.65 -7.94 3.76
C LEU A 291 22.32 -7.94 4.52
N ALA A 292 22.11 -9.01 5.28
CA ALA A 292 21.02 -9.14 6.23
C ALA A 292 21.37 -8.51 7.60
N THR A 293 20.34 -8.13 8.36
CA THR A 293 20.22 -7.95 9.83
C THR A 293 20.63 -6.62 10.53
N VAL A 294 19.62 -5.95 11.13
CA VAL A 294 19.60 -5.23 12.46
C VAL A 294 20.18 -3.78 12.52
N PRO A 295 19.78 -2.85 13.44
CA PRO A 295 18.48 -2.24 13.81
C PRO A 295 18.41 -0.70 13.52
N GLY A 296 17.27 -0.21 13.02
CA GLY A 296 16.65 1.12 13.21
C GLY A 296 17.43 2.44 13.02
N ALA A 297 18.49 2.69 13.78
CA ALA A 297 19.20 3.99 13.81
C ALA A 297 20.49 3.99 12.97
N ILE A 298 21.10 2.83 12.76
CA ILE A 298 22.36 2.68 12.01
C ILE A 298 22.10 2.52 10.50
N GLU A 299 20.91 2.06 10.09
CA GLU A 299 20.55 1.90 8.67
C GLU A 299 20.19 3.22 7.98
N GLY A 300 19.64 4.21 8.71
CA GLY A 300 19.42 5.54 8.17
C GLY A 300 20.70 6.11 7.55
N ALA A 301 21.83 6.02 8.26
CA ALA A 301 23.13 6.48 7.75
C ALA A 301 23.64 5.71 6.51
N LYS A 302 23.26 4.44 6.32
CA LYS A 302 23.63 3.61 5.16
C LYS A 302 22.84 3.97 3.90
N ILE A 303 21.57 4.32 4.08
CA ILE A 303 20.70 4.85 3.01
C ILE A 303 21.27 6.15 2.44
N PHE A 304 21.71 7.09 3.29
CA PHE A 304 22.20 8.38 2.79
C PHE A 304 23.64 8.37 2.27
N SER A 305 24.45 7.39 2.69
CA SER A 305 25.79 7.17 2.12
C SER A 305 25.72 6.52 0.74
N ALA A 306 24.77 5.62 0.52
CA ALA A 306 24.56 5.03 -0.80
C ALA A 306 23.91 6.05 -1.79
N LEU A 307 23.12 7.04 -1.32
CA LEU A 307 22.64 8.15 -2.17
C LEU A 307 23.82 8.99 -2.71
N GLY A 308 25.06 8.67 -2.36
CA GLY A 308 26.26 9.29 -2.91
C GLY A 308 26.46 10.73 -2.43
N VAL A 309 25.68 11.20 -1.46
CA VAL A 309 25.73 12.58 -0.94
C VAL A 309 27.14 12.94 -0.47
N ALA A 310 27.90 11.96 0.05
CA ALA A 310 29.28 12.16 0.49
C ALA A 310 30.28 12.51 -0.64
N GLY A 311 29.95 12.28 -1.92
CA GLY A 311 30.83 12.55 -3.06
C GLY A 311 30.24 13.39 -4.19
N THR A 312 28.95 13.78 -4.11
CA THR A 312 28.20 14.34 -5.25
C THR A 312 27.64 15.75 -5.02
N LEU A 313 27.96 16.40 -3.91
CA LEU A 313 27.55 17.78 -3.66
C LEU A 313 28.12 18.71 -4.73
N ARG A 314 27.26 19.53 -5.34
CA ARG A 314 27.65 20.42 -6.44
C ARG A 314 27.95 21.82 -5.91
N ILE A 315 29.07 22.38 -6.36
CA ILE A 315 29.48 23.75 -6.06
C ILE A 315 28.89 24.66 -7.15
N PHE A 316 28.06 25.64 -6.75
CA PHE A 316 27.29 26.46 -7.70
C PHE A 316 27.80 27.89 -7.89
N SER A 317 28.61 28.43 -7.00
CA SER A 317 29.26 29.73 -7.27
C SER A 317 30.57 29.89 -6.52
N ASP A 318 31.54 30.42 -7.25
CA ASP A 318 32.75 31.02 -6.77
C ASP A 318 32.53 32.54 -6.75
N ASP A 319 31.98 33.06 -5.65
CA ASP A 319 31.80 34.52 -5.47
C ASP A 319 33.04 35.05 -4.73
N GLY A 320 34.19 35.00 -5.41
CA GLY A 320 35.51 35.40 -4.92
C GLY A 320 36.11 34.42 -3.90
N ASP A 321 35.67 34.51 -2.64
CA ASP A 321 36.23 33.78 -1.50
C ASP A 321 35.26 32.75 -0.91
N ARG A 322 34.03 32.64 -1.45
CA ARG A 322 32.99 31.76 -0.92
C ARG A 322 32.59 30.66 -1.89
N ILE A 323 32.45 29.45 -1.35
CA ILE A 323 31.93 28.26 -2.02
C ILE A 323 30.50 28.04 -1.53
N LYS A 324 29.54 28.01 -2.46
CA LYS A 324 28.16 27.59 -2.18
C LYS A 324 27.93 26.16 -2.62
N ILE A 325 27.46 25.33 -1.68
CA ILE A 325 27.19 23.90 -1.85
C ILE A 325 25.67 23.67 -1.82
N VAL A 326 25.17 22.90 -2.79
CA VAL A 326 23.77 22.46 -2.88
C VAL A 326 23.69 21.03 -3.42
N LEU A 327 22.51 20.42 -3.33
CA LEU A 327 22.23 19.14 -3.98
C LEU A 327 22.15 19.31 -5.51
N PRO A 328 22.79 18.44 -6.30
CA PRO A 328 22.62 18.44 -7.75
C PRO A 328 21.21 17.95 -8.15
N SER A 329 20.78 18.29 -9.36
CA SER A 329 19.49 17.89 -9.94
C SER A 329 19.24 16.38 -9.82
N GLU A 330 20.23 15.56 -10.18
CA GLU A 330 20.15 14.10 -10.12
C GLU A 330 19.83 13.58 -8.71
N LYS A 331 20.34 14.22 -7.66
CA LYS A 331 20.06 13.80 -6.27
C LYS A 331 18.70 14.24 -5.77
N LEU A 332 18.18 15.35 -6.29
CA LEU A 332 16.80 15.75 -6.04
C LEU A 332 15.83 14.83 -6.78
N GLU A 333 16.19 14.37 -7.98
CA GLU A 333 15.45 13.31 -8.70
C GLU A 333 15.44 11.99 -7.93
N ASP A 334 16.59 11.54 -7.43
CA ASP A 334 16.69 10.34 -6.60
C ASP A 334 15.78 10.44 -5.36
N CYS A 335 15.75 11.62 -4.71
CA CYS A 335 14.86 11.89 -3.59
C CYS A 335 13.37 11.86 -4.01
N PHE A 336 13.02 12.38 -5.20
CA PHE A 336 11.66 12.32 -5.72
C PHE A 336 11.21 10.88 -5.98
N LYS A 337 12.04 10.09 -6.67
CA LYS A 337 11.80 8.65 -6.92
C LYS A 337 11.57 7.91 -5.60
N MET A 338 12.44 8.16 -4.64
CA MET A 338 12.33 7.64 -3.28
C MET A 338 11.00 8.03 -2.61
N PHE A 339 10.61 9.31 -2.65
CA PHE A 339 9.33 9.77 -2.10
C PHE A 339 8.12 9.11 -2.77
N CYS A 340 8.15 8.93 -4.10
CA CYS A 340 7.12 8.19 -4.83
C CYS A 340 7.05 6.72 -4.37
N SER A 341 8.20 6.05 -4.24
CA SER A 341 8.25 4.66 -3.75
C SER A 341 7.69 4.54 -2.33
N ILE A 342 7.98 5.52 -1.47
CA ILE A 342 7.46 5.59 -0.11
C ILE A 342 5.94 5.68 -0.13
N ILE A 343 5.40 6.63 -0.89
CA ILE A 343 3.96 6.84 -0.99
C ILE A 343 3.27 5.61 -1.57
N TRP A 344 3.86 4.99 -2.61
CA TRP A 344 3.32 3.79 -3.25
C TRP A 344 3.31 2.59 -2.30
N GLY A 345 4.42 2.34 -1.61
CA GLY A 345 4.52 1.27 -0.61
C GLY A 345 3.51 1.42 0.53
N ILE A 346 3.35 2.62 1.09
CA ILE A 346 2.36 2.87 2.16
C ILE A 346 0.93 2.71 1.63
N GLN A 347 0.65 3.19 0.42
CA GLN A 347 -0.64 3.02 -0.22
C GLN A 347 -1.04 1.56 -0.37
N TYR A 348 -0.09 0.68 -0.67
CA TYR A 348 -0.35 -0.76 -0.83
C TYR A 348 -0.42 -1.49 0.51
N ASN A 349 0.33 -1.04 1.52
CA ASN A 349 0.34 -1.67 2.85
C ASN A 349 -0.84 -1.22 3.73
N GLY A 350 -1.29 0.02 3.58
CA GLY A 350 -2.31 0.67 4.41
C GLY A 350 -3.72 0.09 4.31
N PHE A 351 -4.01 -0.77 3.33
CA PHE A 351 -5.33 -1.40 3.13
C PHE A 351 -5.41 -2.85 3.62
N GLY A 352 -4.54 -3.26 4.56
CA GLY A 352 -4.69 -4.55 5.25
C GLY A 352 -3.55 -5.55 5.04
N ARG A 353 -2.39 -5.12 4.56
CA ARG A 353 -1.22 -6.00 4.47
C ARG A 353 -0.65 -6.27 5.86
N GLY A 354 -0.28 -7.53 6.12
CA GLY A 354 0.65 -7.86 7.19
C GLY A 354 1.95 -7.07 7.03
N LYS A 355 2.58 -6.74 8.17
CA LYS A 355 3.51 -5.61 8.36
C LYS A 355 4.77 -5.55 7.48
N ASP A 356 5.01 -6.46 6.52
CA ASP A 356 6.29 -6.57 5.82
C ASP A 356 6.15 -6.73 4.28
N LEU A 357 6.72 -5.79 3.53
CA LEU A 357 7.19 -5.95 2.14
C LEU A 357 8.57 -6.64 2.18
N SER A 358 8.77 -7.63 1.33
CA SER A 358 10.06 -8.29 1.14
C SER A 358 11.00 -7.43 0.28
N GLU A 359 12.31 -7.62 0.46
CA GLU A 359 13.35 -6.90 -0.29
C GLU A 359 13.19 -6.98 -1.82
N ILE A 360 12.67 -8.10 -2.32
CA ILE A 360 12.42 -8.32 -3.76
C ILE A 360 11.32 -7.39 -4.27
N GLU A 361 10.20 -7.34 -3.56
CA GLU A 361 9.01 -6.55 -3.95
C GLU A 361 9.32 -5.05 -3.99
N ILE A 362 10.16 -4.67 -3.04
CA ILE A 362 10.70 -3.35 -2.89
C ILE A 362 11.59 -2.95 -4.07
N LYS A 363 12.46 -3.88 -4.52
CA LYS A 363 13.31 -3.71 -5.71
C LYS A 363 12.48 -3.60 -6.98
N GLU A 364 11.43 -4.42 -7.09
CA GLU A 364 10.46 -4.37 -8.20
C GLU A 364 9.76 -3.00 -8.23
N MET A 365 9.25 -2.52 -7.10
CA MET A 365 8.61 -1.20 -6.98
C MET A 365 9.57 -0.06 -7.39
N ALA A 366 10.79 -0.08 -6.87
CA ALA A 366 11.81 0.90 -7.19
C ALA A 366 12.15 0.94 -8.69
N SER A 367 12.34 -0.23 -9.31
CA SER A 367 12.69 -0.35 -10.73
C SER A 367 11.57 0.16 -11.64
N ILE A 368 10.30 -0.09 -11.28
CA ILE A 368 9.16 0.42 -12.04
C ILE A 368 9.11 1.95 -11.97
N ILE A 369 9.30 2.54 -10.79
CA ILE A 369 9.33 4.01 -10.64
C ILE A 369 10.50 4.62 -11.41
N GLU A 370 11.68 4.03 -11.35
CA GLU A 370 12.85 4.48 -12.12
C GLU A 370 12.59 4.47 -13.62
N LYS A 371 11.99 3.38 -14.14
CA LYS A 371 11.62 3.27 -15.55
C LYS A 371 10.61 4.34 -15.96
N ILE A 372 9.51 4.46 -15.22
CA ILE A 372 8.45 5.44 -15.50
C ILE A 372 9.00 6.87 -15.47
N THR A 373 9.82 7.21 -14.47
CA THR A 373 10.40 8.56 -14.35
C THR A 373 11.39 8.87 -15.47
N THR A 374 12.18 7.88 -15.91
CA THR A 374 13.08 8.02 -17.08
C THR A 374 12.31 8.29 -18.37
N ASP A 375 11.15 7.65 -18.53
CA ASP A 375 10.31 7.78 -19.73
C ASP A 375 9.51 9.10 -19.78
N LEU A 376 9.27 9.76 -18.63
CA LEU A 376 8.30 10.85 -18.53
C LEU A 376 8.84 12.29 -18.75
N SER A 377 10.13 12.60 -18.56
CA SER A 377 10.80 13.88 -18.93
C SER A 377 12.11 14.12 -18.17
N SER A 378 13.09 14.82 -18.77
CA SER A 378 14.22 15.43 -18.03
C SER A 378 13.82 16.76 -17.39
N MET A 379 13.38 16.75 -16.13
CA MET A 379 13.16 17.98 -15.36
C MET A 379 14.48 18.52 -14.79
N ASP A 380 14.63 19.84 -14.73
CA ASP A 380 15.65 20.44 -13.87
C ASP A 380 15.14 20.50 -12.44
N TRP A 381 15.50 19.49 -11.66
CA TRP A 381 15.06 19.33 -10.28
C TRP A 381 15.61 20.40 -9.35
N THR A 382 16.58 21.22 -9.78
CA THR A 382 17.07 22.35 -8.96
C THR A 382 16.16 23.58 -9.03
N THR A 383 15.32 23.67 -10.06
CA THR A 383 14.46 24.84 -10.32
C THR A 383 12.99 24.52 -10.51
N VAL A 384 12.62 23.23 -10.61
CA VAL A 384 11.22 22.79 -10.73
C VAL A 384 10.39 23.26 -9.53
N ASN A 385 9.23 23.85 -9.81
CA ASN A 385 8.33 24.34 -8.78
C ASN A 385 7.43 23.23 -8.23
N ARG A 386 6.82 23.49 -7.07
CA ARG A 386 5.94 22.55 -6.37
C ARG A 386 4.78 22.04 -7.24
N SER A 387 4.14 22.91 -8.04
CA SER A 387 3.01 22.50 -8.87
C SER A 387 3.41 21.49 -9.93
N ASP A 388 4.60 21.64 -10.50
CA ASP A 388 5.09 20.73 -11.54
C ASP A 388 5.54 19.40 -10.94
N ILE A 389 6.15 19.41 -9.74
CA ILE A 389 6.44 18.16 -8.99
C ILE A 389 5.16 17.38 -8.71
N VAL A 390 4.09 18.04 -8.24
CA VAL A 390 2.82 17.37 -7.95
C VAL A 390 2.21 16.76 -9.21
N LYS A 391 2.16 17.51 -10.31
CA LYS A 391 1.67 16.98 -11.61
C LYS A 391 2.51 15.80 -12.09
N PHE A 392 3.83 15.86 -11.90
CA PHE A 392 4.72 14.77 -12.27
C PHE A 392 4.46 13.53 -11.42
N ALA A 393 4.24 13.68 -10.11
CA ALA A 393 3.81 12.59 -9.25
C ALA A 393 2.46 12.00 -9.70
N GLU A 394 1.48 12.84 -10.04
CA GLU A 394 0.19 12.37 -10.57
C GLU A 394 0.37 11.54 -11.87
N LEU A 395 1.28 11.93 -12.76
CA LEU A 395 1.61 11.17 -13.97
C LEU A 395 2.29 9.83 -13.62
N VAL A 396 3.30 9.85 -12.76
CA VAL A 396 3.98 8.63 -12.30
C VAL A 396 2.97 7.64 -11.72
N PHE A 397 2.10 8.09 -10.81
CA PHE A 397 1.11 7.22 -10.19
C PHE A 397 0.01 6.77 -11.16
N SER A 398 -0.36 7.58 -12.16
CA SER A 398 -1.29 7.14 -13.20
C SER A 398 -0.71 6.00 -14.05
N GLU A 399 0.60 6.00 -14.31
CA GLU A 399 1.27 4.90 -15.01
C GLU A 399 1.48 3.68 -14.10
N LEU A 400 1.73 3.88 -12.81
CA LEU A 400 1.78 2.80 -11.81
C LEU A 400 0.44 2.05 -11.71
N GLU A 401 -0.69 2.76 -11.79
CA GLU A 401 -2.02 2.14 -11.73
C GLU A 401 -2.33 1.22 -12.93
N LYS A 402 -1.62 1.41 -14.05
CA LYS A 402 -1.77 0.62 -15.29
C LYS A 402 -0.71 -0.48 -15.41
N SER A 403 0.36 -0.43 -14.62
CA SER A 403 1.50 -1.33 -14.73
C SER A 403 1.37 -2.50 -13.74
N PRO A 404 1.53 -3.76 -14.17
CA PRO A 404 1.63 -4.88 -13.25
C PRO A 404 2.92 -4.75 -12.41
N LEU A 405 2.84 -5.11 -11.13
CA LEU A 405 3.99 -5.25 -10.23
C LEU A 405 4.82 -6.49 -10.56
#